data_AF-A0A8T3N2L3-F1
#
_entry.id   AF-A0A8T3N2L3-F1
#
_cell.length_a   1.000
_cell.length_b   1.000
_cell.length_c   1.000
_cell.angle_alpha   90.00
_cell.angle_beta   90.00
_cell.angle_gamma   90.00
#
_symmetry.space_group_name_H-M   'P 1'
#
loop_
_entity.id
_entity.type
_entity.pdbx_description
1 polymer ?
#
loop_
_entity_poly.entity_id
_entity_poly.type
_entity_poly.pdbx_seq_one_letter_code
_entity_poly.pdbx_strand_id
1 'polypeptide(L)'
;MPNVDETVSERYNPLLPNGTRLFVVDGPALGSGYDWYRVIVPGVTRAGGEPLIGWIAVADSKTGEVWAQNAPLACPPAGTPVPVADLVRLAGDVPDGRVSCFGSVPFTATASIQIGCADPSPSATQVAGWLAAPARMTMRLTDEGSTVEARVHPDLAGRTACDPQPGGRWSVTGHFDDPDAASCGLAAGTPAAAELAIYRCRSIYVVTELTRARPLRSSQPSDAQPSAPLS
;
A
#
# COMPACT_ATOMS: atom_id res chain seq x y z
N MET A 1 28.23 4.99 -3.51
CA MET A 1 27.53 6.29 -3.51
C MET A 1 27.14 6.60 -4.94
N PRO A 2 25.85 6.81 -5.26
CA PRO A 2 25.48 7.27 -6.59
C PRO A 2 25.97 8.72 -6.72
N ASN A 3 27.03 8.93 -7.51
CA ASN A 3 27.45 10.26 -7.90
C ASN A 3 26.44 10.71 -8.98
N VAL A 4 25.59 11.69 -8.68
CA VAL A 4 24.69 12.27 -9.69
C VAL A 4 25.58 13.10 -10.62
N ASP A 5 26.06 12.46 -11.68
CA ASP A 5 26.90 13.10 -12.67
C ASP A 5 26.04 14.05 -13.54
N GLU A 6 26.23 15.35 -13.36
CA GLU A 6 25.47 16.37 -14.10
C GLU A 6 25.72 16.33 -15.61
N THR A 7 26.82 15.72 -16.07
CA THR A 7 27.11 15.56 -17.50
C THR A 7 26.24 14.49 -18.17
N VAL A 8 25.56 13.66 -17.38
CA VAL A 8 24.59 12.65 -17.84
C VAL A 8 23.18 12.84 -17.25
N SER A 9 22.95 13.89 -16.47
CA SER A 9 21.63 14.21 -15.93
C SER A 9 20.77 14.92 -16.99
N GLU A 10 19.91 14.15 -17.66
CA GLU A 10 18.92 14.72 -18.58
C GLU A 10 17.74 15.31 -17.79
N ARG A 11 17.54 16.61 -17.92
CA ARG A 11 16.35 17.28 -17.38
C ARG A 11 15.12 16.81 -18.15
N TYR A 12 14.12 16.31 -17.41
CA TYR A 12 12.84 15.95 -18.02
C TYR A 12 12.21 17.16 -18.72
N ASN A 13 11.85 17.00 -20.00
CA ASN A 13 11.25 18.03 -20.83
C ASN A 13 10.01 17.47 -21.54
N PRO A 14 8.81 18.07 -21.37
CA PRO A 14 8.52 19.24 -20.53
C PRO A 14 8.67 18.93 -19.04
N LEU A 15 8.88 19.96 -18.23
CA LEU A 15 8.86 19.82 -16.77
C LEU A 15 7.51 19.25 -16.30
N LEU A 16 7.53 18.58 -15.14
CA LEU A 16 6.31 18.17 -14.48
C LEU A 16 5.47 19.39 -14.10
N PRO A 17 4.15 19.38 -14.36
CA PRO A 17 3.27 20.45 -13.90
C PRO A 17 3.29 20.63 -12.38
N ASN A 18 3.02 21.86 -11.93
CA ASN A 18 2.82 22.10 -10.51
C ASN A 18 1.65 21.26 -9.98
N GLY A 19 1.84 20.67 -8.79
CA GLY A 19 0.86 19.79 -8.16
C GLY A 19 0.96 18.32 -8.58
N THR A 20 1.89 17.95 -9.46
CA THR A 20 2.19 16.54 -9.74
C THR A 20 2.54 15.80 -8.45
N ARG A 21 1.85 14.69 -8.20
CA ARG A 21 2.12 13.82 -7.05
C ARG A 21 3.31 12.91 -7.37
N LEU A 22 4.20 12.77 -6.40
CA LEU A 22 5.41 11.98 -6.47
C LEU A 22 5.41 10.97 -5.33
N PHE A 23 5.97 9.80 -5.57
CA PHE A 23 6.25 8.82 -4.52
C PHE A 23 7.77 8.67 -4.37
N VAL A 24 8.29 8.95 -3.17
CA VAL A 24 9.72 8.83 -2.88
C VAL A 24 10.06 7.36 -2.62
N VAL A 25 10.99 6.81 -3.39
CA VAL A 25 11.45 5.42 -3.25
C VAL A 25 12.84 5.29 -2.64
N ASP A 26 13.67 6.34 -2.74
CA ASP A 26 15.03 6.37 -2.19
C ASP A 26 15.49 7.81 -1.93
N GLY A 27 16.55 7.98 -1.13
CA GLY A 27 17.11 9.25 -0.70
C GLY A 27 16.91 9.53 0.80
N PRO A 28 17.41 10.69 1.30
CA PRO A 28 18.16 11.70 0.56
C PRO A 28 19.54 11.20 0.14
N ALA A 29 19.95 11.55 -1.09
CA ALA A 29 21.31 11.39 -1.59
C ALA A 29 21.92 12.77 -1.83
N LEU A 30 23.08 13.03 -1.23
CA LEU A 30 23.81 14.28 -1.42
C LEU A 30 24.53 14.28 -2.77
N GLY A 31 24.28 15.29 -3.59
CA GLY A 31 24.93 15.44 -4.89
C GLY A 31 24.82 16.87 -5.43
N SER A 32 25.92 17.42 -5.95
CA SER A 32 25.96 18.78 -6.49
C SER A 32 25.44 19.89 -5.56
N GLY A 33 25.53 19.68 -4.24
CA GLY A 33 25.01 20.60 -3.24
C GLY A 33 23.50 20.52 -3.00
N TYR A 34 22.78 19.59 -3.62
CA TYR A 34 21.36 19.34 -3.41
C TYR A 34 21.11 18.04 -2.67
N ASP A 35 19.96 17.98 -1.98
CA ASP A 35 19.36 16.74 -1.50
C ASP A 35 18.50 16.14 -2.62
N TRP A 36 18.98 15.03 -3.18
CA TRP A 36 18.27 14.30 -4.22
C TRP A 36 17.41 13.18 -3.63
N TYR A 37 16.21 13.07 -4.16
CA TYR A 37 15.26 12.01 -3.84
C TYR A 37 14.90 11.28 -5.11
N ARG A 38 14.95 9.94 -5.06
CA ARG A 38 14.50 9.12 -6.16
C ARG A 38 12.99 8.99 -6.06
N VAL A 39 12.30 9.33 -7.13
CA VAL A 39 10.84 9.34 -7.17
C VAL A 39 10.29 8.52 -8.33
N ILE A 40 9.12 7.97 -8.10
CA ILE A 40 8.20 7.48 -9.12
C ILE A 40 7.13 8.55 -9.31
N VAL A 41 6.67 8.74 -10.55
CA VAL A 41 5.55 9.63 -10.88
C VAL A 41 4.36 8.77 -11.32
N PRO A 42 3.46 8.37 -10.40
CA PRO A 42 2.31 7.55 -10.76
C PRO A 42 1.43 8.28 -11.77
N GLY A 43 1.12 7.63 -12.89
CA GLY A 43 0.27 8.19 -13.95
C GLY A 43 1.00 8.95 -15.05
N VAL A 44 2.33 9.12 -14.96
CA VAL A 44 3.15 9.64 -16.06
C VAL A 44 4.02 8.53 -16.61
N THR A 45 3.88 8.24 -17.90
CA THR A 45 4.71 7.25 -18.59
C THR A 45 5.55 7.89 -19.68
N ARG A 46 6.77 7.41 -19.87
CA ARG A 46 7.61 7.74 -21.03
C ARG A 46 7.04 7.12 -22.31
N ALA A 47 7.57 7.52 -23.46
CA ALA A 47 7.32 6.83 -24.72
C ALA A 47 7.66 5.34 -24.57
N GLY A 48 6.73 4.45 -24.91
CA GLY A 48 6.84 3.01 -24.65
C GLY A 48 6.11 2.51 -23.39
N GLY A 49 5.45 3.39 -22.63
CA GLY A 49 4.60 3.01 -21.50
C GLY A 49 5.34 2.74 -20.19
N GLU A 50 6.65 2.97 -20.15
CA GLU A 50 7.44 2.84 -18.94
C GLU A 50 7.09 3.94 -17.93
N PRO A 51 7.02 3.64 -16.62
CA PRO A 51 6.79 4.66 -15.60
C PRO A 51 7.91 5.71 -15.62
N LEU A 52 7.56 6.96 -15.35
CA LEU A 52 8.57 7.99 -15.13
C LEU A 52 9.18 7.81 -13.74
N ILE A 53 10.45 7.39 -13.74
CA ILE A 53 11.29 7.23 -12.56
C ILE A 53 12.55 8.06 -12.75
N GLY A 54 12.97 8.77 -11.70
CA GLY A 54 14.15 9.63 -11.74
C GLY A 54 14.49 10.24 -10.38
N TRP A 55 15.59 10.99 -10.35
CA TRP A 55 15.98 11.78 -9.19
C TRP A 55 15.44 13.21 -9.33
N ILE A 56 14.95 13.76 -8.23
CA ILE A 56 14.56 15.17 -8.12
C ILE A 56 15.29 15.83 -6.95
N ALA A 57 15.60 17.10 -7.08
CA ALA A 57 15.91 17.95 -5.94
C ALA A 57 14.61 18.52 -5.37
N VAL A 58 14.47 18.54 -4.04
CA VAL A 58 13.26 19.06 -3.37
C VAL A 58 13.28 20.58 -3.22
N ALA A 59 14.46 21.18 -3.24
CA ALA A 59 14.65 22.61 -3.16
C ALA A 59 15.91 23.03 -3.92
N ASP A 60 15.95 24.29 -4.32
CA ASP A 60 17.15 24.95 -4.80
C ASP A 60 18.16 25.12 -3.66
N SER A 61 19.36 24.55 -3.79
CA SER A 61 20.41 24.65 -2.77
C SER A 61 21.03 26.05 -2.64
N LYS A 62 20.89 26.90 -3.65
CA LYS A 62 21.43 28.26 -3.69
C LYS A 62 20.41 29.29 -3.25
N THR A 63 19.16 29.15 -3.68
CA THR A 63 18.09 30.12 -3.40
C THR A 63 17.17 29.70 -2.26
N GLY A 64 17.13 28.42 -1.91
CA GLY A 64 16.22 27.86 -0.91
C GLY A 64 14.78 27.72 -1.41
N GLU A 65 14.50 27.97 -2.69
CA GLU A 65 13.18 27.79 -3.28
C GLU A 65 12.77 26.31 -3.21
N VAL A 66 11.63 26.01 -2.59
CA VAL A 66 11.11 24.65 -2.48
C VAL A 66 10.36 24.28 -3.75
N TRP A 67 10.79 23.21 -4.42
CA TRP A 67 10.18 22.69 -5.64
C TRP A 67 9.28 21.48 -5.38
N ALA A 68 9.54 20.73 -4.33
CA ALA A 68 8.72 19.60 -3.89
C ALA A 68 8.55 19.64 -2.37
N GLN A 69 7.32 19.41 -1.93
CA GLN A 69 6.96 19.43 -0.51
C GLN A 69 6.05 18.25 -0.18
N ASN A 70 5.97 17.92 1.11
CA ASN A 70 5.05 16.89 1.58
C ASN A 70 3.61 17.24 1.24
N ALA A 71 2.89 16.26 0.71
CA ALA A 71 1.46 16.34 0.52
C ALA A 71 0.75 16.15 1.86
N PRO A 72 -0.18 17.03 2.27
CA PRO A 72 -1.00 16.76 3.43
C PRO A 72 -1.88 15.55 3.14
N LEU A 73 -1.82 14.55 4.03
CA LEU A 73 -2.66 13.35 3.99
C LEU A 73 -3.49 13.28 5.26
N ALA A 74 -4.80 13.07 5.11
CA ALA A 74 -5.68 12.75 6.22
C ALA A 74 -5.52 11.27 6.59
N CYS A 75 -4.43 10.95 7.30
CA CYS A 75 -4.17 9.61 7.79
C CYS A 75 -5.03 9.31 9.03
N PRO A 76 -5.63 8.11 9.13
CA PRO A 76 -6.33 7.69 10.34
C PRO A 76 -5.42 7.76 11.58
N PRO A 77 -5.96 8.09 12.77
CA PRO A 77 -5.18 8.16 14.00
C PRO A 77 -4.51 6.82 14.32
N ALA A 78 -3.22 6.85 14.66
CA ALA A 78 -2.49 5.66 15.09
C ALA A 78 -3.16 4.98 16.29
N GLY A 79 -3.11 3.64 16.32
CA GLY A 79 -3.66 2.82 17.41
C GLY A 79 -5.19 2.67 17.39
N THR A 80 -5.88 3.20 16.39
CA THR A 80 -7.32 2.99 16.20
C THR A 80 -7.58 1.99 15.07
N PRO A 81 -8.64 1.16 15.13
CA PRO A 81 -9.03 0.33 14.01
C PRO A 81 -9.33 1.19 12.77
N VAL A 82 -8.72 0.83 11.64
CA VAL A 82 -8.83 1.55 10.37
C VAL A 82 -10.03 1.02 9.58
N PRO A 83 -11.01 1.87 9.24
CA PRO A 83 -12.11 1.48 8.36
C PRO A 83 -11.60 1.08 6.96
N VAL A 84 -12.22 0.07 6.34
CA VAL A 84 -11.87 -0.31 4.96
C VAL A 84 -12.11 0.85 3.98
N ALA A 85 -13.12 1.68 4.24
CA ALA A 85 -13.40 2.88 3.45
C ALA A 85 -12.23 3.87 3.44
N ASP A 86 -11.50 4.02 4.55
CA ASP A 86 -10.32 4.88 4.61
C ASP A 86 -9.18 4.33 3.75
N LEU A 87 -9.01 3.00 3.71
CA LEU A 87 -8.03 2.37 2.83
C LEU A 87 -8.39 2.60 1.35
N VAL A 88 -9.68 2.50 0.98
CA VAL A 88 -10.15 2.79 -0.38
C VAL A 88 -9.91 4.26 -0.73
N ARG A 89 -10.28 5.19 0.15
CA ARG A 89 -10.06 6.63 -0.02
C ARG A 89 -8.59 6.96 -0.22
N LEU A 90 -7.71 6.43 0.63
CA LEU A 90 -6.25 6.60 0.53
C LEU A 90 -5.63 5.94 -0.70
N ALA A 91 -6.35 5.05 -1.39
CA ALA A 91 -5.92 4.49 -2.68
C ALA A 91 -6.35 5.37 -3.87
N GLY A 92 -7.44 6.12 -3.74
CA GLY A 92 -8.03 6.92 -4.82
C GLY A 92 -7.60 8.38 -4.84
N ASP A 93 -7.54 9.04 -3.67
CA ASP A 93 -7.31 10.49 -3.57
C ASP A 93 -5.85 10.88 -3.83
N VAL A 94 -4.92 10.02 -3.42
CA VAL A 94 -3.48 10.24 -3.56
C VAL A 94 -2.85 8.90 -3.94
N PRO A 95 -2.09 8.83 -5.04
CA PRO A 95 -1.27 7.66 -5.34
C PRO A 95 -0.46 7.28 -4.09
N ASP A 96 -0.61 6.04 -3.64
CA ASP A 96 0.10 5.48 -2.48
C ASP A 96 -0.14 6.18 -1.15
N GLY A 97 -1.28 6.85 -0.98
CA GLY A 97 -1.68 7.44 0.30
C GLY A 97 -1.69 6.40 1.43
N ARG A 98 -2.03 5.13 1.11
CA ARG A 98 -1.96 4.00 2.04
C ARG A 98 -0.54 3.74 2.57
N VAL A 99 0.44 3.62 1.68
CA VAL A 99 1.84 3.38 2.05
C VAL A 99 2.40 4.59 2.80
N SER A 100 2.03 5.79 2.38
CA SER A 100 2.49 7.02 3.02
C SER A 100 1.93 7.18 4.44
N CYS A 101 0.69 6.75 4.68
CA CYS A 101 0.06 6.85 6.01
C CYS A 101 0.53 5.75 6.98
N PHE A 102 0.75 4.53 6.49
CA PHE A 102 0.96 3.37 7.35
C PHE A 102 2.35 2.76 7.22
N GLY A 103 2.97 2.80 6.03
CA GLY A 103 4.25 2.16 5.76
C GLY A 103 4.29 0.74 6.32
N SER A 104 5.41 0.39 6.95
CA SER A 104 5.63 -0.88 7.64
C SER A 104 4.99 -0.99 9.02
N VAL A 105 4.26 0.04 9.48
CA VAL A 105 3.60 0.03 10.79
C VAL A 105 2.32 -0.81 10.68
N PRO A 106 2.18 -1.87 11.49
CA PRO A 106 1.00 -2.69 11.46
C PRO A 106 -0.22 -1.92 12.01
N PHE A 107 -1.36 -2.11 11.36
CA PHE A 107 -2.65 -1.59 11.82
C PHE A 107 -3.74 -2.65 11.62
N THR A 108 -4.86 -2.45 12.29
CA THR A 108 -5.98 -3.41 12.28
C THR A 108 -7.18 -2.82 11.55
N ALA A 109 -7.78 -3.59 10.66
CA ALA A 109 -9.08 -3.31 10.05
C ALA A 109 -10.10 -4.36 10.47
N THR A 110 -11.38 -4.00 10.58
CA THR A 110 -12.46 -4.98 10.80
C THR A 110 -13.24 -5.18 9.51
N ALA A 111 -13.24 -6.39 8.96
CA ALA A 111 -13.87 -6.67 7.67
C ALA A 111 -14.45 -8.10 7.59
N SER A 112 -15.37 -8.32 6.66
CA SER A 112 -15.59 -9.66 6.11
C SER A 112 -14.43 -10.00 5.19
N ILE A 113 -13.98 -11.25 5.18
CA ILE A 113 -12.84 -11.67 4.36
C ILE A 113 -13.26 -12.71 3.33
N GLN A 114 -12.72 -12.61 2.12
CA GLN A 114 -12.80 -13.64 1.08
C GLN A 114 -11.38 -14.00 0.65
N ILE A 115 -11.05 -15.28 0.63
CA ILE A 115 -9.71 -15.77 0.28
C ILE A 115 -9.76 -16.40 -1.11
N GLY A 116 -8.90 -15.93 -2.02
CA GLY A 116 -8.70 -16.55 -3.33
C GLY A 116 -7.41 -17.36 -3.34
N CYS A 117 -7.49 -18.63 -3.75
CA CYS A 117 -6.33 -19.44 -4.07
C CYS A 117 -6.18 -19.52 -5.58
N ALA A 118 -4.98 -19.24 -6.09
CA ALA A 118 -4.60 -19.55 -7.45
C ALA A 118 -3.68 -20.76 -7.45
N ASP A 119 -3.90 -21.68 -8.39
CA ASP A 119 -2.93 -22.74 -8.63
C ASP A 119 -1.57 -22.13 -9.00
N PRO A 120 -0.45 -22.70 -8.52
CA PRO A 120 0.86 -22.23 -8.93
C PRO A 120 0.99 -22.37 -10.45
N SER A 121 1.01 -21.25 -11.17
CA SER A 121 1.32 -21.29 -12.59
C SER A 121 2.72 -21.85 -12.78
N PRO A 122 2.95 -22.82 -13.68
CA PRO A 122 4.28 -23.33 -13.99
C PRO A 122 5.22 -22.25 -14.58
N SER A 123 4.68 -21.10 -15.00
CA SER A 123 5.44 -19.92 -15.43
C SER A 123 5.81 -18.94 -14.29
N ALA A 124 5.37 -19.18 -13.05
CA ALA A 124 5.69 -18.33 -11.90
C ALA A 124 7.08 -18.67 -11.31
N THR A 125 8.13 -18.51 -12.13
CA THR A 125 9.50 -18.95 -11.81
C THR A 125 10.34 -17.92 -11.06
N GLN A 126 9.76 -17.00 -10.28
CA GLN A 126 10.53 -15.87 -9.75
C GLN A 126 10.37 -15.64 -8.25
N VAL A 127 11.51 -15.33 -7.64
CA VAL A 127 11.73 -15.04 -6.21
C VAL A 127 10.79 -13.89 -5.80
N ALA A 128 10.16 -14.01 -4.61
CA ALA A 128 9.04 -13.22 -4.10
C ALA A 128 7.63 -13.53 -4.64
N GLY A 129 7.42 -14.64 -5.35
CA GLY A 129 6.14 -15.02 -5.97
C GLY A 129 4.92 -15.16 -5.04
N TRP A 130 5.08 -14.98 -3.72
CA TRP A 130 3.94 -14.90 -2.80
C TRP A 130 3.33 -13.50 -2.73
N LEU A 131 4.17 -12.44 -2.82
CA LEU A 131 3.75 -11.04 -2.76
C LEU A 131 3.48 -10.49 -4.17
N ALA A 132 4.36 -10.83 -5.12
CA ALA A 132 4.22 -10.44 -6.52
C ALA A 132 3.04 -11.16 -7.20
N ALA A 133 2.50 -10.56 -8.27
CA ALA A 133 1.45 -11.17 -9.08
C ALA A 133 2.02 -12.16 -10.13
N PRO A 134 1.34 -13.29 -10.39
CA PRO A 134 0.16 -13.79 -9.70
C PRO A 134 0.51 -14.36 -8.32
N ALA A 135 -0.11 -13.82 -7.27
CA ALA A 135 0.06 -14.34 -5.92
C ALA A 135 -0.78 -15.61 -5.75
N ARG A 136 -0.21 -16.62 -5.09
CA ARG A 136 -0.90 -17.88 -4.81
C ARG A 136 -2.13 -17.71 -3.92
N MET A 137 -2.06 -16.75 -2.99
CA MET A 137 -3.15 -16.44 -2.08
C MET A 137 -3.43 -14.94 -2.10
N THR A 138 -4.68 -14.60 -2.36
CA THR A 138 -5.18 -13.24 -2.29
C THR A 138 -6.28 -13.18 -1.24
N MET A 139 -6.47 -12.01 -0.66
CA MET A 139 -7.57 -11.77 0.27
C MET A 139 -8.28 -10.49 -0.12
N ARG A 140 -9.62 -10.52 -0.08
CA ARG A 140 -10.46 -9.33 -0.19
C ARG A 140 -11.01 -9.02 1.18
N LEU A 141 -10.84 -7.77 1.60
CA LEU A 141 -11.41 -7.22 2.82
C LEU A 141 -12.59 -6.37 2.42
N THR A 142 -13.79 -6.71 2.88
CA THR A 142 -15.00 -5.99 2.56
C THR A 142 -15.69 -5.49 3.83
N ASP A 143 -15.99 -4.19 3.86
CA ASP A 143 -16.80 -3.56 4.90
C ASP A 143 -17.63 -2.41 4.33
N GLU A 144 -18.91 -2.34 4.71
CA GLU A 144 -19.85 -1.28 4.29
C GLU A 144 -19.81 -0.94 2.78
N GLY A 145 -19.62 -1.96 1.92
CA GLY A 145 -19.53 -1.81 0.47
C GLY A 145 -18.15 -1.40 -0.07
N SER A 146 -17.20 -1.03 0.79
CA SER A 146 -15.81 -0.80 0.43
C SER A 146 -15.05 -2.12 0.36
N THR A 147 -14.19 -2.30 -0.65
CA THR A 147 -13.37 -3.51 -0.80
C THR A 147 -11.92 -3.17 -1.09
N VAL A 148 -11.00 -3.82 -0.38
CA VAL A 148 -9.56 -3.72 -0.59
C VAL A 148 -8.96 -5.09 -0.82
N GLU A 149 -8.04 -5.18 -1.79
CA GLU A 149 -7.24 -6.38 -2.01
C GLU A 149 -5.99 -6.38 -1.12
N ALA A 150 -5.68 -7.56 -0.62
CA ALA A 150 -4.56 -7.84 0.25
C ALA A 150 -3.86 -9.14 -0.16
N ARG A 151 -2.71 -9.39 0.46
CA ARG A 151 -1.97 -10.64 0.39
C ARG A 151 -1.87 -11.23 1.78
N VAL A 152 -1.91 -12.56 1.85
CA VAL A 152 -1.75 -13.29 3.10
C VAL A 152 -0.28 -13.63 3.24
N HIS A 153 0.35 -13.18 4.32
CA HIS A 153 1.74 -13.53 4.61
C HIS A 153 1.90 -15.06 4.70
N PRO A 154 2.99 -15.67 4.19
CA PRO A 154 3.17 -17.13 4.18
C PRO A 154 3.03 -17.78 5.56
N ASP A 155 3.40 -17.08 6.63
CA ASP A 155 3.25 -17.57 8.02
C ASP A 155 1.79 -17.81 8.44
N LEU A 156 0.83 -17.20 7.74
CA LEU A 156 -0.61 -17.43 7.94
C LEU A 156 -1.18 -18.51 7.02
N ALA A 157 -0.44 -18.99 6.01
CA ALA A 157 -0.95 -19.89 4.97
C ALA A 157 -1.58 -21.17 5.53
N GLY A 158 -1.04 -21.71 6.62
CA GLY A 158 -1.59 -22.90 7.30
C GLY A 158 -2.87 -22.66 8.11
N ARG A 159 -3.29 -21.40 8.26
CA ARG A 159 -4.47 -20.97 9.05
C ARG A 159 -5.61 -20.47 8.18
N THR A 160 -5.36 -20.27 6.89
CA THR A 160 -6.31 -19.74 5.91
C THR A 160 -6.60 -20.80 4.87
N ALA A 161 -7.86 -21.24 4.77
CA ALA A 161 -8.32 -22.15 3.73
C ALA A 161 -9.16 -21.39 2.70
N CYS A 162 -9.04 -21.78 1.43
CA CYS A 162 -9.88 -21.25 0.35
C CYS A 162 -11.25 -21.92 0.27
N ASP A 163 -11.44 -23.06 0.93
CA ASP A 163 -12.72 -23.73 1.05
C ASP A 163 -12.79 -24.47 2.40
N PRO A 164 -13.82 -24.24 3.24
CA PRO A 164 -14.87 -23.23 3.10
C PRO A 164 -14.35 -21.81 3.32
N GLN A 165 -14.97 -20.84 2.63
CA GLN A 165 -14.70 -19.44 2.88
C GLN A 165 -15.04 -19.09 4.34
N PRO A 166 -14.15 -18.37 5.05
CA PRO A 166 -14.38 -18.00 6.44
C PRO A 166 -15.58 -17.04 6.55
N GLY A 167 -16.65 -17.49 7.21
CA GLY A 167 -17.81 -16.65 7.51
C GLY A 167 -17.55 -15.63 8.63
N GLY A 168 -18.40 -14.61 8.72
CA GLY A 168 -18.40 -13.61 9.79
C GLY A 168 -17.41 -12.46 9.58
N ARG A 169 -17.30 -11.60 10.60
CA ARG A 169 -16.35 -10.48 10.61
C ARG A 169 -15.05 -10.87 11.30
N TRP A 170 -13.96 -10.29 10.82
CA TRP A 170 -12.60 -10.54 11.28
C TRP A 170 -11.92 -9.22 11.61
N SER A 171 -11.12 -9.26 12.67
CA SER A 171 -10.07 -8.29 12.96
C SER A 171 -8.83 -8.73 12.19
N VAL A 172 -8.41 -7.90 11.23
CA VAL A 172 -7.35 -8.19 10.26
C VAL A 172 -6.21 -7.22 10.50
N THR A 173 -5.08 -7.73 11.01
CA THR A 173 -3.87 -6.91 11.21
C THR A 173 -2.89 -7.17 10.09
N GLY A 174 -2.27 -6.10 9.62
CA GLY A 174 -1.30 -6.14 8.53
C GLY A 174 -0.58 -4.82 8.36
N HIS A 175 0.28 -4.73 7.37
CA HIS A 175 1.08 -3.55 7.05
C HIS A 175 1.20 -3.35 5.53
N PHE A 176 1.67 -2.17 5.14
CA PHE A 176 2.21 -1.93 3.79
C PHE A 176 3.74 -1.99 3.87
N ASP A 177 4.43 -1.76 2.76
CA ASP A 177 5.90 -1.69 2.74
C ASP A 177 6.59 -2.91 3.38
N ASP A 178 6.10 -4.10 3.02
CA ASP A 178 6.64 -5.36 3.51
C ASP A 178 8.11 -5.54 3.06
N PRO A 179 9.02 -6.02 3.94
CA PRO A 179 10.43 -6.19 3.58
C PRO A 179 10.66 -7.10 2.37
N ASP A 180 9.79 -8.09 2.11
CA ASP A 180 9.91 -8.96 0.94
C ASP A 180 9.63 -8.21 -0.37
N ALA A 181 9.04 -7.02 -0.33
CA ALA A 181 8.85 -6.17 -1.50
C ALA A 181 10.18 -5.80 -2.18
N ALA A 182 11.30 -5.76 -1.44
CA ALA A 182 12.64 -5.53 -2.02
C ALA A 182 13.04 -6.63 -3.02
N SER A 183 12.46 -7.82 -2.90
CA SER A 183 12.68 -8.94 -3.80
C SER A 183 11.68 -9.00 -4.96
N CYS A 184 10.71 -8.08 -5.02
CA CYS A 184 9.81 -7.96 -6.15
C CYS A 184 10.53 -7.39 -7.37
N GLY A 185 11.10 -8.26 -8.19
CA GLY A 185 11.74 -7.88 -9.45
C GLY A 185 11.59 -9.00 -10.45
N LEU A 186 11.14 -8.66 -11.66
CA LEU A 186 11.08 -9.65 -12.73
C LEU A 186 12.50 -10.08 -13.11
N ALA A 187 12.78 -11.38 -13.21
CA ALA A 187 14.09 -11.94 -13.58
C ALA A 187 14.57 -11.61 -15.01
N ALA A 188 13.86 -10.74 -15.75
CA ALA A 188 14.22 -10.31 -17.10
C ALA A 188 13.74 -8.87 -17.47
N GLY A 189 13.58 -7.97 -16.49
CA GLY A 189 13.10 -6.59 -16.72
C GLY A 189 14.22 -5.55 -16.85
N THR A 190 13.88 -4.36 -17.36
CA THR A 190 14.74 -3.16 -17.23
C THR A 190 14.84 -2.74 -15.75
N PRO A 191 15.87 -1.99 -15.33
CA PRO A 191 15.95 -1.47 -13.96
C PRO A 191 14.71 -0.67 -13.53
N ALA A 192 14.13 0.13 -14.43
CA ALA A 192 12.90 0.87 -14.16
C ALA A 192 11.70 -0.05 -13.92
N ALA A 193 11.58 -1.15 -14.68
CA ALA A 193 10.56 -2.15 -14.45
C ALA A 193 10.75 -2.88 -13.10
N ALA A 194 11.99 -3.17 -12.70
CA ALA A 194 12.29 -3.75 -11.40
C ALA A 194 11.87 -2.80 -10.26
N GLU A 195 12.23 -1.52 -10.34
CA GLU A 195 11.84 -0.52 -9.33
C GLU A 195 10.33 -0.32 -9.23
N LEU A 196 9.63 -0.31 -10.36
CA LEU A 196 8.18 -0.28 -10.38
C LEU A 196 7.57 -1.52 -9.72
N ALA A 197 8.16 -2.70 -9.93
CA ALA A 197 7.70 -3.93 -9.31
C ALA A 197 7.88 -3.89 -7.78
N ILE A 198 9.03 -3.43 -7.30
CA ILE A 198 9.28 -3.19 -5.86
C ILE A 198 8.21 -2.25 -5.31
N TYR A 199 8.04 -1.08 -5.93
CA TYR A 199 7.05 -0.09 -5.51
C TYR A 199 5.61 -0.66 -5.47
N ARG A 200 5.21 -1.43 -6.48
CA ARG A 200 3.88 -2.07 -6.50
C ARG A 200 3.72 -3.07 -5.36
N CYS A 201 4.77 -3.81 -5.01
CA CYS A 201 4.72 -4.70 -3.86
C CYS A 201 4.66 -3.94 -2.54
N ARG A 202 5.38 -2.81 -2.41
CA ARG A 202 5.30 -1.95 -1.23
C ARG A 202 3.88 -1.39 -0.99
N SER A 203 3.08 -1.24 -2.05
CA SER A 203 1.69 -0.76 -1.96
C SER A 203 0.63 -1.83 -1.73
N ILE A 204 1.04 -3.09 -1.60
CA ILE A 204 0.15 -4.20 -1.23
C ILE A 204 -0.04 -4.22 0.29
N TYR A 205 -1.29 -4.36 0.73
CA TYR A 205 -1.58 -4.65 2.13
C TYR A 205 -1.28 -6.12 2.43
N VAL A 206 -0.31 -6.38 3.31
CA VAL A 206 0.08 -7.72 3.74
C VAL A 206 -0.55 -8.02 5.09
N VAL A 207 -1.40 -9.05 5.11
CA VAL A 207 -2.07 -9.54 6.32
C VAL A 207 -1.13 -10.47 7.06
N THR A 208 -0.88 -10.17 8.33
CA THR A 208 0.00 -10.92 9.24
C THR A 208 -0.73 -11.48 10.46
N GLU A 209 -1.94 -11.00 10.77
CA GLU A 209 -2.80 -11.57 11.81
C GLU A 209 -4.27 -11.59 11.41
N LEU A 210 -4.99 -12.63 11.84
CA LEU A 210 -6.43 -12.79 11.69
C LEU A 210 -7.03 -13.28 13.02
N THR A 211 -7.95 -12.50 13.57
CA THR A 211 -8.71 -12.87 14.76
C THR A 211 -10.20 -12.69 14.47
N ARG A 212 -11.05 -13.66 14.81
CA ARG A 212 -12.50 -13.48 14.65
C ARG A 212 -12.96 -12.29 15.48
N ALA A 213 -13.64 -11.34 14.84
CA ALA A 213 -14.22 -10.23 15.56
C ALA A 213 -15.34 -10.78 16.46
N ARG A 214 -15.37 -10.33 17.72
CA ARG A 214 -16.54 -10.62 18.55
C ARG A 214 -17.77 -9.99 17.88
N PRO A 215 -18.91 -10.70 17.85
CA PRO A 215 -20.17 -10.05 17.51
C PRO A 215 -20.29 -8.82 18.42
N LEU A 216 -20.56 -7.65 17.83
CA LEU A 216 -21.05 -6.53 18.60
C LEU A 216 -22.27 -7.07 19.34
N ARG A 217 -22.21 -7.14 20.67
CA ARG A 217 -23.41 -7.46 21.46
C ARG A 217 -24.44 -6.45 21.01
N SER A 218 -25.48 -6.89 20.33
CA SER A 218 -26.63 -6.05 20.11
C SER A 218 -27.03 -5.57 21.49
N SER A 219 -26.93 -4.26 21.71
CA SER A 219 -27.62 -3.62 22.82
C SER A 219 -29.09 -3.87 22.54
N GLN A 220 -29.61 -5.01 23.01
CA GLN A 220 -31.04 -5.24 23.03
C GLN A 220 -31.63 -4.03 23.76
N PRO A 221 -32.64 -3.35 23.18
CA PRO A 221 -33.38 -2.36 23.92
C PRO A 221 -33.92 -3.09 25.16
N SER A 222 -33.58 -2.58 26.34
CA SER A 222 -34.13 -3.07 27.59
C SER A 222 -35.64 -2.99 27.48
N ASP A 223 -36.31 -4.14 27.35
CA ASP A 223 -37.77 -4.21 27.39
C ASP A 223 -38.23 -3.49 28.67
N ALA A 224 -38.92 -2.37 28.48
CA ALA A 224 -39.60 -1.69 29.55
C ALA A 224 -40.64 -2.65 30.12
N GLN A 225 -40.45 -3.09 31.36
CA GLN A 225 -41.47 -3.85 32.08
C GLN A 225 -42.75 -3.01 32.16
N PRO A 226 -43.91 -3.52 31.72
CA PRO A 226 -45.17 -2.83 31.93
C PRO A 226 -45.49 -2.82 33.44
N SER A 227 -45.62 -1.62 34.00
CA SER A 227 -46.10 -1.40 35.37
C SER A 227 -47.48 -2.04 35.54
N ALA A 228 -47.62 -2.92 36.53
CA ALA A 228 -48.90 -3.50 36.90
C ALA A 228 -49.87 -2.41 37.40
N PRO A 229 -51.17 -2.49 37.07
CA PRO A 229 -52.16 -1.58 37.62
C PRO A 229 -52.38 -1.87 39.11
N LEU A 230 -52.30 -0.82 39.94
CA LEU A 230 -52.78 -0.85 41.32
C LEU A 230 -54.30 -0.90 41.31
N SER A 231 -54.84 -1.74 42.20
CA SER A 231 -56.26 -2.04 42.40
C SER A 231 -57.10 -0.85 42.87
#